data_AF-A0A0N8PQ07-F1
#
_entry.id   AF-A0A0N8PQ07-F1
#
_cell.length_a   1.000
_cell.length_b   1.000
_cell.length_c   1.000
_cell.angle_alpha   90.00
_cell.angle_beta   90.00
_cell.angle_gamma   90.00
#
_symmetry.space_group_name_H-M   'P 1'
#
loop_
_entity.id
_entity.type
_entity.pdbx_description
1 polymer ?
#
loop_
_entity_poly.entity_id
_entity_poly.type
_entity_poly.pdbx_seq_one_letter_code
_entity_poly.pdbx_strand_id
1 'polypeptide(L)' 'TEALAHGARVLAIASHGNLLSLVLRHFDPALGFAEWQAMRNPDVYRVALGDGSTPQIQHISFGED' A
#
# COMPACT_ATOMS: atom_id res chain seq x y z
N THR A 1 -9.04 -12.95 -8.14
CA THR A 1 -9.54 -14.24 -7.61
C THR A 1 -8.54 -15.36 -7.82
N GLU A 2 -7.81 -15.41 -8.94
CA GLU A 2 -6.78 -16.43 -9.23
C GLU A 2 -5.66 -16.50 -8.18
N ALA A 3 -5.02 -15.38 -7.83
CA ALA A 3 -3.95 -15.39 -6.82
C ALA A 3 -4.41 -15.93 -5.45
N LEU A 4 -5.65 -15.64 -5.04
CA LEU A 4 -6.25 -16.18 -3.82
C LEU A 4 -6.55 -17.68 -3.95
N ALA A 5 -7.02 -18.12 -5.12
CA ALA A 5 -7.31 -19.53 -5.40
C ALA A 5 -6.04 -20.40 -5.32
N HIS A 6 -4.87 -19.83 -5.59
CA HIS A 6 -3.57 -20.49 -5.44
C HIS A 6 -2.90 -20.27 -4.07
N GLY A 7 -3.62 -19.71 -3.09
CA GLY A 7 -3.12 -19.55 -1.72
C GLY A 7 -2.03 -18.50 -1.56
N ALA A 8 -1.95 -17.52 -2.47
CA ALA A 8 -1.00 -16.42 -2.35
C ALA A 8 -1.18 -15.69 -1.02
N ARG A 9 -0.11 -15.62 -0.23
CA ARG A 9 -0.07 -14.88 1.04
C ARG A 9 0.31 -13.42 0.86
N VAL A 10 0.90 -13.09 -0.29
CA VAL A 10 1.36 -11.75 -0.64
C VAL A 10 0.79 -11.39 -2.01
N LEU A 11 0.24 -10.18 -2.13
CA LEU A 11 -0.28 -9.63 -3.36
C LEU A 11 0.47 -8.34 -3.67
N ALA A 12 0.95 -8.20 -4.90
CA ALA A 12 1.45 -6.93 -5.42
C ALA A 12 0.36 -6.28 -6.27
N ILE A 13 0.09 -5.00 -6.01
CA ILE A 13 -0.88 -4.19 -6.76
C ILE A 13 -0.11 -3.01 -7.34
N ALA A 14 -0.14 -2.86 -8.67
CA ALA A 14 0.41 -1.71 -9.37
C ALA A 14 -0.74 -0.84 -9.91
N SER A 15 -0.68 0.46 -9.65
CA SER A 15 -1.69 1.43 -10.03
C SER A 15 -1.09 2.84 -10.13
N HIS A 16 -1.93 3.84 -10.36
CA HIS A 16 -1.55 5.25 -10.31
C HIS A 16 -1.70 5.82 -8.89
N GLY A 17 -0.99 6.92 -8.60
CA GLY A 17 -0.97 7.57 -7.29
C GLY A 17 -2.35 7.93 -6.73
N ASN A 18 -3.29 8.38 -7.57
CA ASN A 18 -4.64 8.76 -7.13
C ASN A 18 -5.44 7.58 -6.55
N LEU A 19 -5.42 6.42 -7.22
CA LEU A 19 -6.13 5.24 -6.71
C LEU A 19 -5.36 4.63 -5.54
N LEU A 20 -4.03 4.60 -5.62
CA LEU A 20 -3.21 4.06 -4.55
C LEU A 20 -3.39 4.85 -3.24
N SER A 21 -3.46 6.18 -3.30
CA SER A 21 -3.70 7.01 -2.10
C SER A 21 -5.08 6.75 -1.47
N LEU A 22 -6.12 6.50 -2.26
CA LEU A 22 -7.44 6.11 -1.75
C LEU A 22 -7.42 4.73 -1.09
N VAL A 23 -6.71 3.77 -1.67
CA VAL A 23 -6.54 2.43 -1.08
C VAL A 23 -5.76 2.49 0.23
N LEU A 24 -4.68 3.28 0.29
CA LEU A 24 -3.91 3.47 1.52
C LEU A 24 -4.76 4.16 2.60
N ARG A 25 -5.52 5.20 2.23
CA ARG A 25 -6.44 5.91 3.12
C ARG A 25 -7.55 5.02 3.69
N HIS A 26 -7.98 3.99 2.95
CA HIS A 26 -8.96 3.03 3.46
C HIS A 26 -8.45 2.27 4.69
N PHE A 27 -7.14 1.97 4.73
CA PHE A 27 -6.51 1.26 5.84
C PHE A 27 -6.03 2.20 6.95
N ASP A 28 -5.61 3.42 6.59
CA ASP A 28 -5.23 4.46 7.53
C ASP A 28 -5.86 5.82 7.15
N PRO A 29 -6.94 6.24 7.83
CA PRO A 29 -7.63 7.50 7.55
C PRO A 29 -6.77 8.76 7.70
N ALA A 30 -5.61 8.68 8.38
CA ALA A 30 -4.68 9.80 8.51
C ALA A 30 -4.00 10.13 7.18
N LEU A 31 -3.85 9.16 6.28
CA LEU A 31 -3.26 9.37 4.96
C LEU A 31 -4.23 10.16 4.06
N GLY A 32 -3.76 11.28 3.52
CA GLY A 32 -4.55 12.21 2.73
C GLY A 32 -3.76 12.88 1.62
N PHE A 33 -4.09 14.15 1.37
CA PHE A 33 -3.55 14.90 0.23
C PHE A 33 -2.03 15.12 0.33
N ALA A 34 -1.52 15.38 1.53
CA ALA A 34 -0.09 15.63 1.73
C ALA A 34 0.74 14.39 1.37
N GLU A 35 0.29 13.22 1.80
CA GLU A 35 0.94 11.94 1.51
C GLU A 35 0.84 11.61 0.02
N TRP A 36 -0.33 11.82 -0.60
CA TRP A 36 -0.50 11.69 -2.05
C TRP A 36 0.46 12.60 -2.82
N GLN A 37 0.59 13.86 -2.40
CA GLN A 37 1.46 14.84 -3.07
C GLN A 37 2.95 14.48 -2.92
N ALA A 38 3.32 13.81 -1.84
CA ALA A 38 4.69 13.35 -1.59
C ALA A 38 5.04 12.01 -2.25
N MET A 39 4.08 11.33 -2.88
CA MET A 39 4.32 10.04 -3.55
C MET A 39 5.30 10.20 -4.71
N ARG A 40 6.21 9.23 -4.85
CA ARG A 40 7.21 9.16 -5.92
C ARG A 40 6.80 8.16 -7.02
N ASN A 41 7.61 8.04 -8.07
CA ASN A 41 7.43 6.99 -9.06
C ASN A 41 8.78 6.33 -9.42
N PRO A 42 9.01 5.05 -9.07
CA PRO A 42 8.10 4.19 -8.30
C PRO A 42 8.01 4.62 -6.84
N ASP A 43 6.89 4.28 -6.21
CA ASP A 43 6.78 4.30 -4.75
C ASP A 43 6.15 3.00 -4.26
N VAL A 44 6.66 2.47 -3.16
CA VAL A 44 6.27 1.15 -2.67
C VAL A 44 5.80 1.23 -1.23
N TYR A 45 4.63 0.67 -0.98
CA TYR A 45 4.02 0.59 0.33
C TYR A 45 3.70 -0.87 0.65
N ARG A 46 4.06 -1.32 1.85
CA ARG A 46 3.63 -2.62 2.38
C ARG A 46 2.47 -2.40 3.34
N VAL A 47 1.35 -3.04 3.05
CA VAL A 47 0.21 -3.14 3.98
C VAL A 47 0.19 -4.55 4.56
N ALA A 48 0.42 -4.66 5.87
CA ALA A 48 0.31 -5.93 6.58
C ALA A 48 -1.08 -6.05 7.22
N LEU A 49 -1.82 -7.09 6.83
CA LEU A 49 -3.14 -7.42 7.36
C LEU A 49 -2.97 -8.61 8.32
N GLY A 50 -3.26 -8.41 9.60
CA GLY A 50 -3.26 -9.48 10.61
C GLY A 50 -4.68 -9.83 11.05
N ASP A 51 -4.86 -11.00 11.68
CA ASP A 51 -6.16 -11.48 12.13
C ASP A 51 -6.73 -10.56 13.23
N GLY A 52 -7.70 -9.71 12.87
CA GLY A 52 -8.41 -8.82 13.79
C GLY A 52 -7.61 -7.59 14.26
N SER A 53 -6.37 -7.40 13.78
CA SER A 53 -5.52 -6.25 14.12
C SER A 53 -5.64 -5.12 13.10
N THR A 54 -5.45 -3.88 13.56
CA THR A 54 -5.35 -2.70 12.68
C THR A 54 -4.25 -2.89 11.63
N PRO A 55 -4.56 -2.71 10.33
CA PRO A 55 -3.58 -2.77 9.24
C PRO A 55 -2.35 -1.90 9.53
N GLN A 56 -1.16 -2.42 9.26
CA GLN A 56 0.09 -1.67 9.41
C GLN A 56 0.61 -1.28 8.03
N ILE A 57 0.78 0.02 7.80
CA ILE A 57 1.31 0.57 6.55
C ILE A 57 2.76 0.98 6.76
N GLN A 58 3.65 0.45 5.92
CA GLN A 58 5.06 0.85 5.87
C GLN A 58 5.39 1.39 4.48
N HIS A 59 5.94 2.60 4.43
CA HIS A 59 6.58 3.14 3.23
C HIS A 59 7.97 2.49 3.07
N ILE A 60 8.21 1.88 1.91
CA ILE A 60 9.49 1.25 1.59
C ILE A 60 10.30 2.25 0.77
N SER A 61 11.26 2.89 1.41
CA SER A 61 12.28 3.69 0.73
C SER A 61 13.37 2.77 0.20
N PHE A 62 13.67 2.87 -1.09
CA PHE A 62 14.90 2.36 -1.66
C PHE A 62 15.98 3.43 -1.42
N GLY A 63 17.14 3.01 -0.92
CA GLY A 63 18.29 3.90 -0.79
C GLY A 63 18.69 4.48 -2.15
N GLU A 64 19.26 5.68 -2.14
CA GLU A 64 20.00 6.19 -3.29
C GLU A 64 21.34 5.43 -3.32
N ASP A 65 21.46 4.46 -4.24
CA ASP A 65 22.77 3.98 -4.69
C ASP A 65 23.43 5.05 -5.58
#